data_AF-A0A6P2C6J9-F1
#
_entry.id   AF-A0A6P2C6J9-F1
#
_cell.length_a   1.000
_cell.length_b   1.000
_cell.length_c   1.000
_cell.angle_alpha   90.00
_cell.angle_beta   90.00
_cell.angle_gamma   90.00
#
_symmetry.space_group_name_H-M   'P 1'
#
loop_
_entity.id
_entity.type
_entity.pdbx_description
1 polymer ?
#
loop_
_entity_poly.entity_id
_entity_poly.type
_entity_poly.pdbx_seq_one_letter_code
_entity_poly.pdbx_strand_id
1 'polypeptide(L)'
;MASVAAPANPQWLWFLSRGSGLVLLVLFTAVVVLGVATRTGWAPRWWPRFVAAELHRALSLFAVALLGLHVVTAIADPYVSIGWAATVIPFLSPYRTLAVGLGTLAVDLGAAVLVTSVARNRLGFRAWRAVHWLAYLAWPAAFLHVLRAGGDLHAGWVAAIIWGSAAATAAALAARLAWRCRPVPSSRPGLRGAGR
;
A
#
# COMPACT_ATOMS: atom_id res chain seq x y z
N MET A 1 36.55 14.15 -26.13
CA MET A 1 35.18 14.49 -26.59
C MET A 1 34.25 13.44 -26.02
N ALA A 2 33.56 13.78 -24.93
CA ALA A 2 32.64 12.86 -24.27
C ALA A 2 31.38 12.67 -25.13
N SER A 3 31.04 11.42 -25.41
CA SER A 3 29.79 11.05 -26.07
C SER A 3 28.62 11.53 -25.23
N VAL A 4 27.85 12.47 -25.77
CA VAL A 4 26.54 12.83 -25.24
C VAL A 4 25.68 11.57 -25.32
N ALA A 5 25.21 11.09 -24.16
CA ALA A 5 24.28 9.98 -24.07
C ALA A 5 23.11 10.22 -25.04
N ALA A 6 22.81 9.24 -25.88
CA ALA A 6 21.66 9.27 -26.77
C ALA A 6 20.40 9.66 -25.97
N PRO A 7 19.51 10.51 -26.50
CA PRO A 7 18.28 10.85 -25.81
C PRO A 7 17.57 9.56 -25.44
N ALA A 8 17.39 9.35 -24.13
CA ALA A 8 16.83 8.13 -23.60
C ALA A 8 15.44 7.95 -24.24
N ASN A 9 15.27 6.90 -25.04
CA ASN A 9 14.07 6.67 -25.85
C ASN A 9 12.79 6.78 -25.01
N PRO A 10 11.87 7.74 -25.21
CA PRO A 10 10.79 8.04 -24.25
C PRO A 10 9.88 6.84 -23.93
N GLN A 11 9.90 5.81 -24.77
CA GLN A 11 9.21 4.55 -24.57
C GLN A 11 9.69 3.74 -23.33
N TRP A 12 10.98 3.79 -22.95
CA TRP A 12 11.44 3.05 -21.76
C TRP A 12 10.95 3.70 -20.46
N LEU A 13 10.84 5.03 -20.41
CA LEU A 13 10.24 5.75 -19.27
C LEU A 13 8.79 5.35 -19.07
N TRP A 14 8.06 5.22 -20.18
CA TRP A 14 6.68 4.74 -20.16
C TRP A 14 6.58 3.33 -19.58
N PHE A 15 7.36 2.37 -20.08
CA PHE A 15 7.37 1.00 -19.55
C PHE A 15 7.81 0.94 -18.07
N LEU A 16 8.81 1.74 -17.69
CA LEU A 16 9.32 1.79 -16.33
C LEU A 16 8.28 2.39 -15.37
N SER A 17 7.56 3.43 -15.77
CA SER A 17 6.48 4.04 -14.98
C SER A 17 5.33 3.05 -14.77
N ARG A 18 4.92 2.33 -15.83
CA ARG A 18 3.87 1.29 -15.74
C ARG A 18 4.30 0.09 -14.91
N GLY A 19 5.50 -0.44 -15.17
CA GLY A 19 6.04 -1.58 -14.45
C GLY A 19 6.25 -1.29 -12.97
N SER A 20 6.85 -0.14 -12.65
CA SER A 20 7.06 0.27 -11.26
C SER A 20 5.74 0.48 -10.52
N GLY A 21 4.71 1.04 -11.17
CA GLY A 21 3.38 1.20 -10.59
C GLY A 21 2.68 -0.13 -10.25
N LEU A 22 2.78 -1.14 -11.13
CA LEU A 22 2.20 -2.47 -10.87
C LEU A 22 2.92 -3.21 -9.74
N VAL A 23 4.26 -3.19 -9.73
CA VAL A 23 5.05 -3.81 -8.65
C VAL A 23 4.78 -3.10 -7.33
N LEU A 24 4.69 -1.77 -7.36
CA LEU A 24 4.32 -0.96 -6.21
C LEU A 24 2.95 -1.34 -5.63
N LEU A 25 1.94 -1.56 -6.48
CA LEU A 25 0.61 -2.01 -6.04
C LEU A 25 0.69 -3.37 -5.32
N VAL A 26 1.47 -4.31 -5.85
CA VAL A 26 1.67 -5.63 -5.23
C VAL A 26 2.37 -5.50 -3.87
N LEU A 27 3.46 -4.74 -3.79
CA LEU A 27 4.18 -4.53 -2.54
C LEU A 27 3.31 -3.82 -1.51
N PHE A 28 2.58 -2.78 -1.91
CA PHE A 28 1.71 -2.06 -0.98
C PHE A 28 0.58 -2.96 -0.46
N THR A 29 0.01 -3.80 -1.32
CA THR A 29 -0.96 -4.83 -0.93
C THR A 29 -0.35 -5.82 0.07
N ALA A 30 0.85 -6.33 -0.19
CA ALA A 30 1.54 -7.24 0.72
C ALA A 30 1.78 -6.60 2.11
N VAL A 31 2.21 -5.33 2.14
CA VAL A 31 2.40 -4.55 3.36
C VAL A 31 1.11 -4.43 4.16
N VAL A 32 -0.02 -4.10 3.50
CA VAL A 32 -1.34 -3.97 4.13
C VAL A 32 -1.83 -5.32 4.67
N VAL A 33 -1.76 -6.38 3.85
CA VAL A 33 -2.17 -7.74 4.24
C VAL A 33 -1.36 -8.23 5.44
N LEU A 34 -0.04 -8.04 5.43
CA LEU A 34 0.84 -8.40 6.54
C LEU A 34 0.53 -7.58 7.81
N GLY A 35 0.22 -6.30 7.66
CA GLY A 35 -0.22 -5.44 8.77
C GLY A 35 -1.57 -5.86 9.36
N VAL A 36 -2.47 -6.38 8.54
CA VAL A 36 -3.75 -6.96 9.00
C VAL A 36 -3.53 -8.29 9.71
N ALA A 37 -2.75 -9.20 9.12
CA ALA A 37 -2.50 -10.54 9.65
C ALA A 37 -1.76 -10.53 11.00
N THR A 38 -0.80 -9.61 11.17
CA THR A 38 -0.08 -9.44 12.45
C THR A 38 -0.99 -9.00 13.59
N ARG A 39 -2.06 -8.24 13.30
CA ARG A 39 -3.03 -7.82 14.32
C ARG A 39 -4.08 -8.87 14.68
N THR A 40 -4.36 -9.83 13.80
CA THR A 40 -5.36 -10.88 14.06
C THR A 40 -4.78 -12.09 14.80
N GLY A 41 -3.46 -12.18 14.94
CA GLY A 41 -2.81 -13.34 15.55
C GLY A 41 -2.83 -14.60 14.68
N TRP A 42 -3.11 -14.46 13.37
CA TRP A 42 -3.15 -15.56 12.39
C TRP A 42 -1.78 -16.09 11.96
N ALA A 43 -0.70 -15.46 12.43
CA ALA A 43 0.63 -15.96 12.14
C ALA A 43 0.70 -17.44 12.56
N PRO A 44 1.00 -18.37 11.62
CA PRO A 44 1.21 -19.77 11.97
C PRO A 44 2.19 -19.88 13.14
N ARG A 45 2.07 -20.92 13.98
CA ARG A 45 2.98 -21.07 15.14
C ARG A 45 4.48 -21.04 14.76
N TRP A 46 4.80 -21.42 13.52
CA TRP A 46 6.16 -21.39 12.96
C TRP A 46 6.57 -20.03 12.39
N TRP A 47 5.68 -19.04 12.33
CA TRP A 47 5.95 -17.68 11.84
C TRP A 47 6.08 -16.70 13.02
N PRO A 48 7.31 -16.35 13.44
CA PRO A 48 7.50 -15.46 14.57
C PRO A 48 7.01 -14.04 14.27
N ARG A 49 6.50 -13.36 15.30
CA ARG A 49 6.05 -11.96 15.19
C ARG A 49 7.16 -11.01 14.74
N PHE A 50 8.42 -11.31 15.07
CA PHE A 50 9.56 -10.51 14.64
C PHE A 50 9.79 -10.60 13.13
N VAL A 51 9.64 -11.79 12.52
CA VAL A 51 9.82 -11.98 11.07
C VAL A 51 8.77 -11.18 10.31
N ALA A 52 7.51 -11.23 10.76
CA ALA A 52 6.45 -10.44 10.16
C ALA A 52 6.70 -8.93 10.29
N ALA A 53 7.22 -8.48 11.43
CA ALA A 53 7.56 -7.07 11.63
C ALA A 53 8.71 -6.61 10.73
N GLU A 54 9.78 -7.40 10.61
CA GLU A 54 10.92 -7.06 9.75
C GLU A 54 10.54 -7.14 8.27
N LEU A 55 9.77 -8.15 7.87
CA LEU A 55 9.26 -8.25 6.50
C LEU A 55 8.34 -7.07 6.16
N HIS A 56 7.45 -6.66 7.06
CA HIS A 56 6.61 -5.48 6.86
C HIS A 56 7.46 -4.23 6.67
N ARG A 57 8.51 -4.06 7.50
CA ARG A 57 9.45 -2.93 7.38
C ARG A 57 10.22 -2.96 6.06
N ALA A 58 10.80 -4.10 5.69
CA ALA A 58 11.56 -4.26 4.45
C ALA A 58 10.68 -3.98 3.22
N LEU A 59 9.50 -4.60 3.13
CA LEU A 59 8.56 -4.38 2.02
C LEU A 59 8.07 -2.93 1.97
N SER A 60 7.84 -2.30 3.13
CA SER A 60 7.46 -0.88 3.18
C SER A 60 8.55 0.03 2.62
N LEU A 61 9.82 -0.24 2.93
CA LEU A 61 10.95 0.54 2.39
C LEU A 61 11.09 0.35 0.88
N PHE A 62 10.94 -0.88 0.37
CA PHE A 62 10.91 -1.13 -1.08
C PHE A 62 9.72 -0.45 -1.76
N ALA A 63 8.53 -0.46 -1.14
CA ALA A 63 7.37 0.24 -1.66
C ALA A 63 7.60 1.75 -1.71
N VAL A 64 8.19 2.36 -0.69
CA VAL A 64 8.53 3.79 -0.69
C VAL A 64 9.56 4.12 -1.78
N ALA A 65 10.59 3.29 -1.95
CA ALA A 65 11.60 3.49 -3.00
C ALA A 65 10.96 3.39 -4.40
N LEU A 66 10.12 2.39 -4.64
CA LEU A 66 9.39 2.25 -5.90
C LEU A 66 8.35 3.34 -6.12
N LEU A 67 7.73 3.87 -5.06
CA LEU A 67 6.83 5.03 -5.16
C LEU A 67 7.61 6.26 -5.62
N GLY A 68 8.79 6.52 -5.05
CA GLY A 68 9.67 7.58 -5.51
C GLY A 68 10.06 7.42 -6.98
N LEU A 69 10.48 6.21 -7.37
CA LEU A 69 10.79 5.89 -8.76
C LEU A 69 9.58 6.14 -9.68
N HIS A 70 8.41 5.60 -9.32
CA HIS A 70 7.18 5.73 -10.10
C HIS A 70 6.81 7.20 -10.33
N VAL A 71 6.78 8.01 -9.26
CA VAL A 71 6.49 9.45 -9.34
C VAL A 71 7.51 10.19 -10.21
N VAL A 72 8.81 9.95 -10.01
CA VAL A 72 9.87 10.58 -10.82
C VAL A 72 9.72 10.22 -12.30
N THR A 73 9.50 8.94 -12.60
CA THR A 73 9.31 8.50 -13.99
C THR A 73 8.02 9.01 -14.61
N ALA A 74 6.96 9.21 -13.82
CA ALA A 74 5.69 9.76 -14.30
C ALA A 74 5.78 11.27 -14.60
N ILE A 75 6.59 12.02 -13.85
CA ILE A 75 6.84 13.46 -14.10
C ILE A 75 7.82 13.64 -15.26
N ALA A 76 8.83 12.78 -15.36
CA ALA A 76 9.82 12.82 -16.42
C ALA A 76 9.27 12.34 -17.79
N ASP A 77 8.08 11.73 -17.80
CA ASP A 77 7.43 11.26 -19.02
C ASP A 77 7.01 12.45 -19.89
N PRO A 78 7.62 12.65 -21.08
CA PRO A 78 7.32 13.79 -21.95
C PRO A 78 5.91 13.72 -22.56
N TYR A 79 5.22 12.58 -22.46
CA TYR A 79 3.84 12.43 -22.92
C TYR A 79 2.81 12.97 -21.91
N VAL A 80 3.23 13.35 -20.70
CA VAL A 80 2.34 13.79 -19.63
C VAL A 80 2.82 15.10 -19.00
N SER A 81 2.09 16.19 -19.23
CA SER A 81 2.35 17.49 -18.61
C SER A 81 1.81 17.58 -17.17
N ILE A 82 2.37 16.80 -16.25
CA ILE A 82 2.12 16.94 -14.81
C ILE A 82 3.09 17.97 -14.24
N GLY A 83 2.59 19.14 -13.84
CA GLY A 83 3.40 20.11 -13.09
C GLY A 83 3.73 19.57 -11.69
N TRP A 84 4.90 19.92 -11.15
CA TRP A 84 5.34 19.53 -9.80
C TRP A 84 4.33 19.88 -8.70
N ALA A 85 3.51 20.93 -8.86
CA ALA A 85 2.47 21.26 -7.88
C ALA A 85 1.38 20.17 -7.77
N ALA A 86 1.09 19.45 -8.87
CA ALA A 86 0.07 18.40 -8.88
C ALA A 86 0.53 17.10 -8.20
N THR A 87 1.80 16.99 -7.81
CA THR A 87 2.33 15.85 -7.05
C THR A 87 2.17 16.01 -5.54
N VAL A 88 1.74 17.20 -5.09
CA VAL A 88 1.50 17.54 -3.68
C VAL A 88 0.06 18.01 -3.45
N ILE A 89 -0.60 18.56 -4.47
CA ILE A 89 -1.98 19.03 -4.37
C ILE A 89 -2.87 18.09 -5.20
N PRO A 90 -3.66 17.22 -4.53
CA PRO A 90 -4.60 16.34 -5.22
C PRO A 90 -5.56 17.13 -6.13
N PHE A 91 -5.86 16.56 -7.30
CA PHE A 91 -6.81 17.10 -8.28
C PHE A 91 -6.42 18.44 -8.92
N LEU A 92 -5.18 18.90 -8.75
CA LEU A 92 -4.69 20.12 -9.40
C LEU A 92 -4.38 19.91 -10.89
N SER A 93 -4.03 18.70 -11.30
CA SER A 93 -3.70 18.41 -12.70
C SER A 93 -4.94 18.47 -13.61
N PRO A 94 -4.91 19.23 -14.72
CA PRO A 94 -5.97 19.18 -15.74
C PRO A 94 -5.91 17.86 -16.54
N TYR A 95 -4.74 17.21 -16.58
CA TYR A 95 -4.58 15.91 -17.20
C TYR A 95 -5.15 14.82 -16.29
N ARG A 96 -6.24 14.16 -16.73
CA ARG A 96 -6.90 13.02 -16.07
C ARG A 96 -7.04 13.22 -14.56
N THR A 97 -7.62 14.36 -14.19
CA THR A 97 -7.70 14.92 -12.83
C THR A 97 -8.02 13.90 -11.75
N LEU A 98 -9.01 13.03 -11.97
CA LEU A 98 -9.38 11.99 -11.00
C LEU A 98 -8.30 10.92 -10.83
N ALA A 99 -7.71 10.43 -11.93
CA ALA A 99 -6.66 9.42 -11.84
C ALA A 99 -5.43 10.02 -11.13
N VAL A 100 -4.91 11.14 -11.62
CA VAL A 100 -3.73 11.79 -11.04
C VAL A 100 -3.99 12.21 -9.59
N GLY A 101 -5.13 12.83 -9.31
CA GLY A 101 -5.47 13.27 -7.96
C GLY A 101 -5.59 12.14 -6.94
N LEU A 102 -6.11 10.97 -7.32
CA LEU A 102 -6.09 9.78 -6.45
C LEU A 102 -4.67 9.26 -6.19
N GLY A 103 -3.78 9.36 -7.19
CA GLY A 103 -2.38 9.01 -7.05
C GLY A 103 -1.67 9.95 -6.07
N THR A 104 -1.84 11.26 -6.25
CA THR A 104 -1.33 12.29 -5.35
C THR A 104 -1.86 12.11 -3.92
N LEU A 105 -3.17 11.87 -3.76
CA LEU A 105 -3.74 11.61 -2.44
C LEU A 105 -3.12 10.37 -1.77
N ALA A 106 -2.88 9.30 -2.53
CA ALA A 106 -2.21 8.12 -2.00
C ALA A 106 -0.75 8.41 -1.60
N VAL A 107 -0.03 9.24 -2.37
CA VAL A 107 1.32 9.73 -2.03
C VAL A 107 1.29 10.52 -0.73
N ASP A 108 0.38 11.49 -0.58
CA ASP A 108 0.29 12.35 0.62
C ASP A 108 -0.01 11.54 1.88
N LEU A 109 -0.99 10.63 1.79
CA LEU A 109 -1.33 9.73 2.90
C LEU A 109 -0.17 8.78 3.23
N GLY A 110 0.51 8.24 2.21
CA GLY A 110 1.69 7.39 2.38
C GLY A 110 2.86 8.14 3.01
N ALA A 111 3.11 9.38 2.59
CA ALA A 111 4.14 10.25 3.15
C ALA A 111 3.86 10.58 4.62
N ALA A 112 2.61 10.91 4.97
CA ALA A 112 2.21 11.13 6.35
C ALA A 112 2.48 9.89 7.22
N VAL A 113 2.12 8.69 6.73
CA VAL A 113 2.38 7.43 7.43
C VAL A 113 3.88 7.16 7.57
N LEU A 114 4.68 7.40 6.53
CA LEU A 114 6.13 7.20 6.54
C LEU A 114 6.82 8.14 7.54
N VAL A 115 6.57 9.44 7.43
CA VAL A 115 7.16 10.47 8.30
C VAL A 115 6.83 10.21 9.76
N THR A 116 5.56 9.94 10.06
CA THR A 116 5.15 9.63 11.43
C THR A 116 5.71 8.31 11.94
N SER A 117 5.93 7.32 11.06
CA SER A 117 6.53 6.04 11.43
C SER A 117 8.03 6.15 11.74
N VAL A 118 8.76 7.01 11.04
CA VAL A 118 10.15 7.37 11.37
C VAL A 118 10.20 8.16 12.68
N ALA A 119 9.29 9.13 12.84
CA ALA A 119 9.19 9.96 14.04
C ALA A 119 8.48 9.29 15.23
N ARG A 120 8.17 7.98 15.16
CA ARG A 120 7.33 7.28 16.16
C ARG A 120 7.84 7.41 17.60
N ASN A 121 9.15 7.45 17.79
CA ASN A 121 9.79 7.54 19.10
C ASN A 121 9.56 8.91 19.76
N ARG A 122 9.21 9.95 18.98
CA ARG A 122 8.97 11.32 19.46
C ARG A 122 7.47 11.64 19.63
N LEU A 123 6.60 11.05 18.80
CA LEU A 123 5.16 11.35 18.75
C LEU A 123 4.32 10.55 19.76
N GLY A 124 4.89 9.48 20.32
CA GLY A 124 4.17 8.54 21.17
C GLY A 124 3.24 7.61 20.37
N PHE A 125 2.93 6.45 20.97
CA PHE A 125 2.25 5.37 20.27
C PHE A 125 0.83 5.71 19.80
N ARG A 126 0.09 6.53 20.55
CA ARG A 126 -1.32 6.88 20.23
C ARG A 126 -1.42 7.73 18.97
N ALA A 127 -0.63 8.81 18.89
CA ALA A 127 -0.63 9.71 17.73
C ALA A 127 -0.11 8.99 16.48
N TRP A 128 1.02 8.28 16.61
CA TRP A 128 1.55 7.45 15.52
C TRP A 128 0.50 6.46 15.02
N ARG A 129 -0.18 5.75 15.93
CA ARG A 129 -1.19 4.76 15.56
C ARG A 129 -2.36 5.40 14.81
N ALA A 130 -2.82 6.57 15.23
CA ALA A 130 -3.91 7.28 14.57
C ALA A 130 -3.55 7.61 13.11
N VAL A 131 -2.37 8.17 12.86
CA VAL A 131 -1.90 8.48 11.50
C VAL A 131 -1.65 7.20 10.70
N HIS A 132 -1.11 6.16 11.32
CA HIS A 132 -0.85 4.89 10.65
C HIS A 132 -2.14 4.21 10.13
N TRP A 133 -3.33 4.53 10.68
CA TRP A 133 -4.59 4.05 10.10
C TRP A 133 -4.88 4.65 8.72
N LEU A 134 -4.30 5.80 8.36
CA LEU A 134 -4.43 6.38 7.03
C LEU A 134 -3.91 5.44 5.93
N ALA A 135 -3.03 4.49 6.25
CA ALA A 135 -2.59 3.47 5.31
C ALA A 135 -3.77 2.64 4.73
N TYR A 136 -4.84 2.45 5.51
CA TYR A 136 -6.05 1.77 5.04
C TYR A 136 -6.87 2.61 4.05
N LEU A 137 -6.68 3.93 4.02
CA LEU A 137 -7.28 4.83 3.04
C LEU A 137 -6.35 5.06 1.84
N ALA A 138 -5.03 5.07 2.06
CA ALA A 138 -4.03 5.19 1.01
C ALA A 138 -4.09 4.02 0.01
N TRP A 139 -4.30 2.79 0.48
CA TRP A 139 -4.41 1.61 -0.39
C TRP A 139 -5.58 1.69 -1.39
N PRO A 140 -6.84 1.95 -0.99
CA PRO A 140 -7.93 2.07 -1.96
C PRO A 140 -7.76 3.27 -2.89
N ALA A 141 -7.15 4.37 -2.43
CA ALA A 141 -6.82 5.50 -3.31
C ALA A 141 -5.81 5.08 -4.40
N ALA A 142 -4.74 4.36 -4.04
CA ALA A 142 -3.76 3.82 -4.99
C ALA A 142 -4.38 2.79 -5.96
N PHE A 143 -5.26 1.93 -5.45
CA PHE A 143 -5.98 0.96 -6.28
C PHE A 143 -6.91 1.63 -7.28
N LEU A 144 -7.70 2.63 -6.84
CA LEU A 144 -8.56 3.41 -7.72
C LEU A 144 -7.73 4.23 -8.72
N HIS A 145 -6.58 4.76 -8.31
CA HIS A 145 -5.63 5.41 -9.21
C HIS A 145 -5.23 4.47 -10.35
N VAL A 146 -4.87 3.21 -10.08
CA VAL A 146 -4.49 2.25 -11.13
C VAL A 146 -5.65 1.92 -12.06
N LEU A 147 -6.85 1.70 -11.50
CA LEU A 147 -8.06 1.39 -12.28
C LEU A 147 -8.44 2.56 -13.19
N ARG A 148 -8.37 3.78 -12.66
CA ARG A 148 -8.63 4.99 -13.43
C ARG A 148 -7.48 5.29 -14.36
N ALA A 149 -6.23 4.90 -14.07
CA ALA A 149 -5.09 5.05 -14.97
C ALA A 149 -5.28 4.26 -16.27
N GLY A 150 -6.00 3.12 -16.21
CA GLY A 150 -6.91 2.61 -17.25
C GLY A 150 -6.35 2.10 -18.58
N GLY A 151 -5.07 2.30 -18.89
CA GLY A 151 -4.51 1.93 -20.20
C GLY A 151 -4.30 0.42 -20.43
N ASP A 152 -3.91 -0.31 -19.37
CA ASP A 152 -3.27 -1.63 -19.55
C ASP A 152 -4.14 -2.82 -19.11
N LEU A 153 -5.40 -2.56 -18.72
CA LEU A 153 -6.34 -3.59 -18.24
C LEU A 153 -6.73 -4.62 -19.31
N HIS A 154 -6.49 -4.33 -20.59
CA HIS A 154 -6.71 -5.25 -21.69
C HIS A 154 -5.75 -6.45 -21.66
N ALA A 155 -4.59 -6.32 -21.00
CA ALA A 155 -3.68 -7.43 -20.78
C ALA A 155 -4.17 -8.26 -19.57
N GLY A 156 -4.55 -9.52 -19.82
CA GLY A 156 -5.12 -10.39 -18.78
C GLY A 156 -4.24 -10.55 -17.54
N TRP A 157 -2.92 -10.54 -17.69
CA TRP A 157 -1.99 -10.61 -16.55
C TRP A 157 -1.99 -9.34 -15.69
N VAL A 158 -2.17 -8.15 -16.28
CA VAL A 158 -2.31 -6.87 -15.55
C VAL A 158 -3.62 -6.89 -14.76
N ALA A 159 -4.70 -7.31 -15.40
CA ALA A 159 -6.00 -7.46 -14.74
C ALA A 159 -5.90 -8.45 -13.57
N ALA A 160 -5.20 -9.57 -13.73
CA ALA A 160 -4.97 -10.55 -12.66
C ALA A 160 -4.21 -9.95 -11.47
N ILE A 161 -3.18 -9.12 -11.70
CA ILE A 161 -2.45 -8.42 -10.63
C ILE A 161 -3.38 -7.47 -9.87
N ILE A 162 -4.15 -6.65 -10.60
CA ILE A 162 -5.02 -5.63 -10.01
C ILE A 162 -6.13 -6.30 -9.19
N TRP A 163 -6.91 -7.18 -9.82
CA TRP A 163 -8.02 -7.86 -9.13
C TRP A 163 -7.53 -8.84 -8.07
N GLY A 164 -6.39 -9.50 -8.29
CA GLY A 164 -5.74 -10.34 -7.28
C GLY A 164 -5.33 -9.54 -6.04
N SER A 165 -4.81 -8.33 -6.23
CA SER A 165 -4.47 -7.42 -5.12
C SER A 165 -5.72 -7.01 -4.31
N ALA A 166 -6.83 -6.74 -5.01
CA ALA A 166 -8.10 -6.45 -4.37
C ALA A 166 -8.66 -7.65 -3.59
N ALA A 167 -8.64 -8.84 -4.20
CA ALA A 167 -9.08 -10.07 -3.57
C ALA A 167 -8.25 -10.41 -2.32
N ALA A 168 -6.93 -10.28 -2.40
CA ALA A 168 -6.04 -10.52 -1.26
C ALA A 168 -6.33 -9.58 -0.08
N THR A 169 -6.53 -8.30 -0.36
CA THR A 169 -6.87 -7.30 0.67
C THR A 169 -8.25 -7.58 1.28
N ALA A 170 -9.25 -7.88 0.44
CA ALA A 170 -10.60 -8.21 0.89
C ALA A 170 -10.60 -9.48 1.76
N ALA A 171 -9.88 -10.53 1.34
CA ALA A 171 -9.73 -11.77 2.10
C ALA A 171 -9.08 -11.52 3.48
N ALA A 172 -8.01 -10.72 3.53
CA ALA A 172 -7.36 -10.37 4.79
C ALA A 172 -8.29 -9.58 5.73
N LEU A 173 -9.07 -8.64 5.21
CA LEU A 173 -10.06 -7.89 5.98
C LEU A 173 -11.21 -8.77 6.47
N ALA A 174 -11.75 -9.63 5.61
CA ALA A 174 -12.80 -10.59 5.96
C ALA A 174 -12.34 -11.54 7.07
N ALA A 175 -11.12 -12.10 6.92
CA ALA A 175 -10.46 -12.91 7.93
C ALA A 175 -10.35 -12.18 9.28
N ARG A 176 -10.00 -10.90 9.26
CA ARG A 176 -9.94 -10.06 10.46
C ARG A 176 -11.30 -9.86 11.12
N LEU A 177 -12.33 -9.57 10.34
CA LEU A 177 -13.69 -9.36 10.87
C LEU A 177 -14.25 -10.65 11.47
N ALA A 178 -14.09 -11.77 10.77
CA ALA A 178 -14.49 -13.08 11.27
C ALA A 178 -13.84 -13.43 12.63
N TRP A 179 -12.59 -13.02 12.86
CA TRP A 179 -11.92 -13.27 14.15
C TRP A 179 -12.41 -12.41 15.29
N ARG A 180 -12.83 -11.17 15.00
CA ARG A 180 -13.43 -10.30 16.01
C ARG A 180 -14.78 -10.79 16.49
N CYS A 181 -15.50 -11.51 15.63
CA CYS A 181 -16.83 -12.05 15.93
C CYS A 181 -16.78 -13.46 16.56
N ARG A 182 -15.60 -14.05 16.83
CA ARG A 182 -15.51 -15.36 17.49
C ARG A 182 -15.98 -15.24 18.94
N PRO A 183 -17.02 -15.99 19.36
CA PRO A 183 -17.46 -15.98 20.74
C PRO A 183 -16.34 -16.50 21.66
N VAL A 184 -16.05 -15.77 22.73
CA VAL A 184 -15.15 -16.26 23.79
C VAL A 184 -15.84 -17.48 24.41
N PRO A 185 -15.19 -18.66 24.44
CA PRO A 185 -15.77 -19.82 25.12
C PRO A 185 -16.06 -19.44 26.56
N SER A 186 -17.33 -19.48 26.95
CA SER A 186 -17.70 -19.33 28.36
C SER A 186 -17.27 -20.60 29.07
N SER A 187 -16.05 -20.60 29.60
CA SER A 187 -15.65 -21.53 30.64
C SER A 187 -16.50 -21.21 31.86
N ARG A 188 -17.73 -21.75 31.94
CA ARG A 188 -18.45 -21.87 33.21
C ARG A 188 -17.65 -22.88 34.03
N PRO A 189 -16.94 -22.48 35.10
CA PRO A 189 -16.44 -23.45 36.05
C PRO A 189 -17.69 -24.07 36.65
N GLY A 190 -17.91 -25.36 36.40
CA GLY A 190 -18.85 -26.12 37.18
C GLY A 190 -18.39 -26.05 38.63
N LEU A 191 -18.93 -25.10 39.39
CA LEU A 191 -19.06 -25.19 40.83
C LEU A 191 -19.95 -26.41 41.11
N ARG A 192 -19.37 -27.60 40.99
CA ARG A 192 -19.81 -28.80 41.70
C ARG A 192 -18.74 -29.09 42.74
N GLY A 193 -18.71 -28.25 43.75
CA GLY A 193 -18.20 -28.62 45.05
C GLY A 193 -19.37 -29.08 45.93
N ALA A 194 -19.03 -30.00 46.84
CA ALA A 194 -19.65 -30.27 48.13
C ALA A 194 -20.84 -31.26 48.20
N GLY A 195 -20.65 -32.26 49.07
CA GLY A 195 -21.52 -33.40 49.42
C GLY A 195 -20.87 -34.70 48.94
N ARG A 196 -19.81 -35.22 49.58
CA ARG A 196 -19.79 -35.83 50.93
C ARG A 196 -21.01 -36.68 51.20
#